data_AF-A0A6G3TGX6-F1
#
_entry.id   AF-A0A6G3TGX6-F1
#
_cell.length_a   1.000
_cell.length_b   1.000
_cell.length_c   1.000
_cell.angle_alpha   90.00
_cell.angle_beta   90.00
_cell.angle_gamma   90.00
#
_symmetry.space_group_name_H-M   'P 1'
#
loop_
_entity.id
_entity.type
_entity.pdbx_description
1 polymer ?
#
loop_
_entity_poly.entity_id
_entity_poly.type
_entity_poly.pdbx_seq_one_letter_code
_entity_poly.pdbx_strand_id
1 'polypeptide(L)'
;MYDQTRAQQPADQDQHRAGRRPAAPETLLPPAERDAVLDRLRKAINTFADAPHEALEEAEGAFDDAAAQLASALAQRRLALRESWREQDPETHAEELRLALRQYREITQRLIRT
;
A
#
# COMPACT_ATOMS: atom_id res chain seq x y z
N MET A 1 -12.08 38.27 47.43
CA MET A 1 -11.15 38.23 46.30
C MET A 1 -11.22 36.81 45.73
N TYR A 2 -11.81 36.69 44.54
CA TYR A 2 -12.10 35.53 43.66
C TYR A 2 -12.05 34.07 44.15
N ASP A 3 -13.23 33.44 44.00
CA ASP A 3 -13.48 32.10 43.44
C ASP A 3 -12.32 31.53 42.61
N GLN A 4 -11.79 30.37 43.04
CA GLN A 4 -11.01 29.48 42.19
C GLN A 4 -11.66 28.10 42.17
N THR A 5 -12.90 28.07 41.67
CA THR A 5 -13.42 26.89 40.98
C THR A 5 -12.69 26.77 39.64
N ARG A 6 -11.43 26.31 39.65
CA ARG A 6 -10.73 25.91 38.43
C ARG A 6 -10.88 24.41 38.30
N ALA A 7 -11.83 24.04 37.45
CA ALA A 7 -12.06 22.69 36.96
C ALA A 7 -10.75 21.91 36.84
N GLN A 8 -10.59 20.87 37.66
CA GLN A 8 -9.71 19.76 37.34
C GLN A 8 -10.36 19.02 36.17
N GLN A 9 -10.14 19.54 34.97
CA GLN A 9 -10.37 18.84 33.73
C GLN A 9 -9.39 17.65 33.68
N PRO A 10 -9.85 16.41 33.47
CA PRO A 10 -8.97 15.27 33.32
C PRO A 10 -8.21 15.39 32.00
N ALA A 11 -6.97 15.88 32.05
CA ALA A 11 -6.06 15.98 30.91
C ALA A 11 -5.40 14.63 30.53
N ASP A 12 -6.04 13.51 30.87
CA ASP A 12 -5.48 12.16 30.68
C ASP A 12 -6.11 11.40 29.48
N GLN A 13 -7.17 11.94 28.87
CA GLN A 13 -7.85 11.28 27.74
C GLN A 13 -7.22 11.59 26.37
N ASP A 14 -6.39 12.62 26.24
CA ASP A 14 -5.76 12.98 24.96
C ASP A 14 -4.52 12.13 24.61
N GLN A 15 -3.93 11.43 25.59
CA GLN A 15 -2.71 10.64 25.34
C GLN A 15 -2.99 9.28 24.69
N HIS A 16 -4.20 8.73 24.81
CA HIS A 16 -4.60 7.48 24.15
C HIS A 16 -4.98 7.63 22.67
N ARG A 17 -5.04 8.87 22.14
CA ARG A 17 -5.34 9.14 20.74
C ARG A 17 -4.10 9.37 19.89
N ALA A 18 -2.91 9.37 20.51
CA ALA A 18 -1.63 9.47 19.82
C ALA A 18 -1.34 8.19 19.02
N GLY A 19 -1.89 8.15 17.82
CA GLY A 19 -1.17 7.60 16.68
C GLY A 19 -1.12 6.08 16.61
N ARG A 20 -2.28 5.43 16.53
CA ARG A 20 -2.43 4.41 15.47
C ARG A 20 -2.35 5.16 14.13
N ARG A 21 -1.14 5.62 13.78
CA ARG A 21 -0.83 5.98 12.40
C ARG A 21 -1.25 4.74 11.61
N PRO A 22 -2.21 4.83 10.67
CA PRO A 22 -2.37 3.73 9.73
C PRO A 22 -0.97 3.49 9.18
N ALA A 23 -0.47 2.26 9.31
CA ALA A 23 0.83 1.88 8.76
C ALA A 23 0.91 2.52 7.37
N ALA A 24 1.97 3.30 7.14
CA ALA A 24 2.14 4.03 5.89
C ALA A 24 1.77 3.09 4.74
N PRO A 25 0.93 3.53 3.80
CA PRO A 25 0.23 2.63 2.90
C PRO A 25 1.25 1.70 2.24
N GLU A 26 1.21 0.41 2.62
CA GLU A 26 2.10 -0.63 2.08
C GLU A 26 2.05 -0.47 0.57
N THR A 27 3.11 0.07 -0.02
CA THR A 27 3.13 0.35 -1.45
C THR A 27 3.10 -1.01 -2.13
N LEU A 28 2.21 -1.18 -3.12
CA LEU A 28 1.99 -2.47 -3.76
C LEU A 28 3.26 -3.00 -4.44
N LEU A 29 4.18 -2.09 -4.79
CA LEU A 29 5.50 -2.39 -5.33
C LEU A 29 6.58 -2.12 -4.28
N PRO A 30 7.62 -2.98 -4.20
CA PRO A 30 8.84 -2.68 -3.46
C PRO A 30 9.48 -1.37 -3.95
N PRO A 31 10.09 -0.56 -3.06
CA PRO A 31 10.67 0.73 -3.44
C PRO A 31 11.71 0.63 -4.57
N ALA A 32 12.60 -0.38 -4.52
CA ALA A 32 13.66 -0.54 -5.52
C ALA A 32 13.13 -0.85 -6.92
N GLU A 33 12.09 -1.68 -7.02
CA GLU A 33 11.43 -2.04 -8.29
C GLU A 33 10.72 -0.82 -8.90
N ARG A 34 10.00 -0.06 -8.07
CA ARG A 34 9.37 1.20 -8.47
C ARG A 34 10.40 2.22 -8.96
N ASP A 35 11.51 2.38 -8.25
CA ASP A 35 12.52 3.38 -8.58
C ASP A 35 13.21 3.03 -9.93
N ALA A 36 13.44 1.74 -10.21
CA ALA A 36 13.98 1.28 -11.49
C ALA A 36 13.04 1.60 -12.68
N VAL A 37 11.73 1.37 -12.52
CA VAL A 37 10.71 1.74 -13.53
C VAL A 37 10.71 3.25 -13.77
N LEU A 38 10.75 4.04 -12.70
CA LEU A 38 10.74 5.51 -12.80
C LEU A 38 12.00 6.06 -13.49
N ASP A 39 13.16 5.48 -13.20
CA ASP A 39 14.41 5.86 -13.87
C ASP A 39 14.37 5.56 -15.38
N ARG A 40 13.81 4.39 -15.76
CA ARG A 40 13.65 4.00 -17.17
C ARG A 40 12.68 4.94 -17.91
N LEU A 41 11.56 5.27 -17.28
CA LEU A 41 10.60 6.24 -17.82
C LEU A 41 11.23 7.64 -17.96
N ARG A 42 12.00 8.09 -16.96
CA ARG A 42 12.72 9.37 -17.02
C ARG A 42 13.71 9.42 -18.18
N LYS A 43 14.42 8.31 -18.42
CA LYS A 43 15.33 8.18 -19.57
C LYS A 43 14.57 8.31 -20.89
N ALA A 44 13.45 7.61 -21.05
CA ALA A 44 12.60 7.71 -22.24
C ALA A 44 12.16 9.15 -22.51
N ILE A 45 11.64 9.85 -21.50
CA ILE A 45 11.20 11.25 -21.62
C ILE A 45 12.36 12.17 -22.04
N ASN A 46 13.56 11.97 -21.50
CA ASN A 46 14.72 12.78 -21.83
C ASN A 46 15.22 12.56 -23.27
N THR A 47 15.13 11.33 -23.78
CA THR A 47 15.58 10.98 -25.15
C THR A 47 14.54 11.32 -26.22
N PHE A 48 13.30 11.64 -25.83
CA PHE A 48 12.19 11.86 -26.76
C PHE A 48 12.46 12.95 -27.80
N ALA A 49 13.17 14.02 -27.41
CA ALA A 49 13.49 15.12 -28.32
C ALA A 49 14.43 14.70 -29.47
N ASP A 50 15.29 13.72 -29.22
CA ASP A 50 16.32 13.26 -30.17
C ASP A 50 15.88 12.03 -30.96
N ALA A 51 15.16 11.11 -30.31
CA ALA A 51 14.70 9.85 -30.90
C ALA A 51 13.29 9.48 -30.39
N PRO A 52 12.23 10.08 -30.97
CA PRO A 52 10.87 9.94 -30.44
C PRO A 52 10.34 8.50 -30.50
N HIS A 53 10.69 7.73 -31.53
CA HIS A 53 10.28 6.33 -31.65
C HIS A 53 10.95 5.44 -30.60
N GLU A 54 12.28 5.53 -30.47
CA GLU A 54 13.03 4.77 -29.46
C GLU A 54 12.62 5.13 -28.03
N ALA A 55 12.34 6.42 -27.78
CA ALA A 55 11.81 6.87 -26.50
C ALA A 55 10.44 6.26 -26.17
N LEU A 56 9.55 6.14 -27.15
CA LEU A 56 8.25 5.49 -26.97
C LEU A 56 8.41 3.99 -26.70
N GLU A 57 9.26 3.28 -27.46
CA GLU A 57 9.55 1.86 -27.22
C GLU A 57 10.12 1.61 -25.81
N GLU A 58 11.03 2.48 -25.35
CA GLU A 58 11.58 2.39 -24.01
C GLU A 58 10.54 2.70 -22.92
N ALA A 59 9.60 3.63 -23.18
CA ALA A 59 8.49 3.91 -22.28
C ALA A 59 7.49 2.75 -22.21
N GLU A 60 7.17 2.11 -23.35
CA GLU A 60 6.34 0.90 -23.40
C GLU A 60 7.00 -0.24 -22.62
N GLY A 61 8.30 -0.49 -22.84
CA GLY A 61 9.03 -1.50 -22.09
C GLY A 61 9.06 -1.23 -20.59
N ALA A 62 9.25 0.03 -20.17
CA ALA A 62 9.18 0.41 -18.77
C ALA A 62 7.78 0.19 -18.16
N PHE A 63 6.72 0.42 -18.93
CA PHE A 63 5.35 0.17 -18.52
C PHE A 63 5.07 -1.33 -18.35
N ASP A 64 5.49 -2.16 -19.30
CA ASP A 64 5.32 -3.62 -19.24
C ASP A 64 6.06 -4.23 -18.06
N ASP A 65 7.30 -3.78 -17.80
CA ASP A 65 8.08 -4.19 -16.63
C ASP A 65 7.34 -3.83 -15.32
N ALA A 66 6.78 -2.63 -15.24
CA ALA A 66 6.02 -2.18 -14.07
C ALA A 66 4.75 -3.02 -13.85
N ALA A 67 4.03 -3.32 -14.93
CA ALA A 67 2.83 -4.15 -14.89
C ALA A 67 3.15 -5.58 -14.43
N ALA A 68 4.24 -6.17 -14.95
CA ALA A 68 4.71 -7.50 -14.56
C ALA A 68 5.13 -7.55 -13.08
N GLN A 69 5.89 -6.55 -12.61
CA GLN A 69 6.27 -6.43 -11.21
C GLN A 69 5.06 -6.31 -10.29
N LEU A 70 4.08 -5.48 -10.68
CA LEU A 70 2.84 -5.30 -9.91
C LEU A 70 2.03 -6.59 -9.82
N ALA A 71 1.88 -7.30 -10.94
CA ALA A 71 1.20 -8.59 -10.98
C ALA A 71 1.91 -9.63 -10.08
N SER A 72 3.24 -9.68 -10.13
CA SER A 72 4.05 -10.56 -9.28
C SER A 72 3.87 -10.25 -7.79
N ALA A 73 3.99 -8.98 -7.40
CA ALA A 73 3.83 -8.54 -6.02
C ALA A 73 2.43 -8.85 -5.47
N LEU A 74 1.38 -8.63 -6.29
CA LEU A 74 0.00 -9.00 -5.94
C LEU A 74 -0.16 -10.51 -5.79
N ALA A 75 0.44 -11.31 -6.67
CA ALA A 75 0.42 -12.77 -6.57
C ALA A 75 1.08 -13.25 -5.27
N GLN A 76 2.24 -12.70 -4.92
CA GLN A 76 2.93 -13.00 -3.66
C GLN A 76 2.08 -12.61 -2.44
N ARG A 77 1.49 -11.41 -2.43
CA ARG A 77 0.63 -10.97 -1.33
C ARG A 77 -0.61 -11.83 -1.19
N ARG A 78 -1.23 -12.25 -2.30
CA ARG A 78 -2.36 -13.18 -2.30
C ARG A 78 -1.99 -14.53 -1.69
N LEU A 79 -0.79 -15.04 -2.00
CA LEU A 79 -0.29 -16.29 -1.44
C LEU A 79 -0.04 -16.15 0.07
N ALA A 80 0.67 -15.11 0.51
CA ALA A 80 0.90 -14.85 1.93
C ALA A 80 -0.42 -14.72 2.71
N LEU A 81 -1.39 -14.02 2.15
CA LEU A 81 -2.72 -13.89 2.74
C LEU A 81 -3.43 -15.24 2.79
N ARG A 82 -3.38 -16.04 1.71
CA ARG A 82 -3.97 -17.37 1.70
C ARG A 82 -3.39 -18.26 2.80
N GLU A 83 -2.08 -18.31 2.92
CA GLU A 83 -1.40 -19.11 3.93
C GLU A 83 -1.74 -18.65 5.35
N SER A 84 -2.02 -17.36 5.57
CA SER A 84 -2.36 -16.84 6.92
C SER A 84 -3.69 -17.32 7.48
N TRP A 85 -4.60 -17.85 6.64
CA TRP A 85 -5.92 -18.32 7.09
C TRP A 85 -6.29 -19.71 6.61
N ARG A 86 -5.52 -20.31 5.68
CA ARG A 86 -5.85 -21.60 5.08
C ARG A 86 -5.93 -22.75 6.10
N GLU A 87 -5.11 -22.71 7.14
CA GLU A 87 -5.06 -23.73 8.20
C GLU A 87 -5.98 -23.40 9.38
N GLN A 88 -6.63 -22.23 9.37
CA GLN A 88 -7.47 -21.79 10.47
C GLN A 88 -8.84 -22.43 10.41
N ASP A 89 -9.25 -23.03 11.53
CA ASP A 89 -10.57 -23.62 11.68
C ASP A 89 -11.65 -22.51 11.76
N PRO A 90 -12.66 -22.53 10.87
CA PRO A 90 -13.72 -21.53 10.85
C PRO A 90 -14.52 -21.38 12.14
N GLU A 91 -14.66 -22.45 12.93
CA GLU A 91 -15.46 -22.42 14.16
C GLU A 91 -14.71 -21.73 15.31
N THR A 92 -13.38 -21.80 15.31
CA THR A 92 -12.53 -21.28 16.38
C THR A 92 -11.85 -19.95 16.02
N HIS A 93 -11.60 -19.68 14.73
CA HIS A 93 -10.82 -18.52 14.25
C HIS A 93 -11.64 -17.58 13.36
N ALA A 94 -12.95 -17.44 13.64
CA ALA A 94 -13.85 -16.60 12.86
C ALA A 94 -13.45 -15.11 12.79
N GLU A 95 -12.74 -14.58 13.79
CA GLU A 95 -12.23 -13.20 13.77
C GLU A 95 -11.07 -13.02 12.77
N GLU A 96 -10.17 -14.00 12.71
CA GLU A 96 -9.03 -13.98 11.79
C GLU A 96 -9.46 -14.12 10.34
N LEU A 97 -10.47 -14.96 10.07
CA LEU A 97 -11.10 -15.06 8.75
C LEU A 97 -11.76 -13.76 8.31
N ARG A 98 -12.43 -13.05 9.23
CA ARG A 98 -12.99 -11.71 8.95
C ARG A 98 -11.89 -10.69 8.65
N LEU A 99 -10.77 -10.76 9.36
CA LEU A 99 -9.61 -9.90 9.09
C LEU A 99 -9.01 -10.20 7.71
N ALA A 100 -8.84 -11.46 7.35
CA ALA A 100 -8.36 -11.87 6.03
C ALA A 100 -9.27 -11.37 4.91
N LEU A 101 -10.60 -11.51 5.06
CA LEU A 101 -11.56 -11.00 4.09
C LEU A 101 -11.48 -9.47 3.95
N ARG A 102 -11.33 -8.75 5.06
CA ARG A 102 -11.12 -7.30 5.05
C ARG A 102 -9.86 -6.95 4.27
N GLN A 103 -8.76 -7.68 4.47
CA GLN A 103 -7.50 -7.44 3.75
C GLN A 103 -7.65 -7.68 2.24
N TYR A 104 -8.35 -8.75 1.82
CA TYR A 104 -8.68 -8.95 0.40
C TYR A 104 -9.46 -7.77 -0.17
N ARG A 105 -10.52 -7.32 0.52
CA ARG A 105 -11.34 -6.19 0.08
C ARG A 105 -10.52 -4.92 -0.09
N GLU A 106 -9.68 -4.57 0.87
CA GLU A 106 -8.86 -3.35 0.81
C GLU A 106 -7.86 -3.40 -0.37
N ILE A 107 -7.21 -4.55 -0.60
CA ILE A 107 -6.28 -4.74 -1.73
C ILE A 107 -7.02 -4.59 -3.06
N THR A 108 -8.17 -5.26 -3.23
CA THR A 108 -8.98 -5.18 -4.45
C THR A 108 -9.50 -3.77 -4.70
N GLN A 109 -9.98 -3.08 -3.66
CA GLN A 109 -10.47 -1.70 -3.78
C GLN A 109 -9.35 -0.74 -4.19
N ARG A 110 -8.15 -0.93 -3.66
CA ARG A 110 -6.99 -0.12 -4.04
C ARG A 110 -6.63 -0.34 -5.51
N LEU A 111 -6.65 -1.58 -5.99
CA LEU A 111 -6.37 -1.90 -7.39
C LEU A 111 -7.32 -1.18 -8.35
N ILE A 112 -8.63 -1.16 -8.05
CA ILE A 112 -9.67 -0.56 -8.90
C ILE A 112 -9.60 0.99 -8.91
N ARG A 113 -9.03 1.61 -7.88
CA ARG A 113 -8.97 3.08 -7.75
C ARG A 113 -7.71 3.70 -8.39
N THR A 114 -6.72 2.88 -8.73
CA THR A 114 -5.50 3.30 -9.44
C THR A 114 -5.80 3.58 -10.91
#